data_AF-A0A7C4F0E0-F1
#
_entry.id   AF-A0A7C4F0E0-F1
#
_cell.length_a   1.000
_cell.length_b   1.000
_cell.length_c   1.000
_cell.angle_alpha   90.00
_cell.angle_beta   90.00
_cell.angle_gamma   90.00
#
_symmetry.space_group_name_H-M   'P 1'
#
loop_
_entity.id
_entity.type
_entity.pdbx_description
1 polymer ?
#
loop_
_entity_poly.entity_id
_entity_poly.type
_entity_poly.pdbx_seq_one_letter_code
_entity_poly.pdbx_strand_id
1 'polypeptide(L)'
;MKKFLGVFALILLVFTVLVWPEEKNFSVETAIARLTASSARYPISFVIFSDNHCFSGDEIFAELRDDGLAKKPDFFIHLGDLTDNGAEPEYDGLKKLLRDIEVPFFPVVGNHDLYADDAPRRYQKMFGKWNYYFDYGPARFIFLRTAYQLENKFLGSDNHQVEYYLSDSQIEHLEKLLAGA
;
A
#
# COMPACT_ATOMS: atom_id res chain seq x y z
N MET A 1 -52.75 -26.54 23.17
CA MET A 1 -52.30 -26.00 21.85
C MET A 1 -50.98 -25.27 22.08
N LYS A 2 -49.84 -25.96 22.10
CA LYS A 2 -48.91 -26.20 20.98
C LYS A 2 -48.57 -24.95 20.13
N LYS A 3 -47.34 -24.46 20.37
CA LYS A 3 -46.32 -23.99 19.41
C LYS A 3 -46.61 -22.69 18.65
N PHE A 4 -46.05 -21.57 19.10
CA PHE A 4 -45.63 -20.44 18.24
C PHE A 4 -44.65 -19.50 18.97
N LEU A 5 -43.50 -20.02 19.41
CA LEU A 5 -42.46 -19.18 20.03
C LEU A 5 -41.04 -19.60 19.62
N GLY A 6 -40.87 -20.05 18.37
CA GLY A 6 -39.62 -20.70 17.93
C GLY A 6 -39.13 -20.34 16.54
N VAL A 7 -39.60 -19.25 15.91
CA VAL A 7 -39.17 -18.90 14.53
C VAL A 7 -38.54 -17.51 14.42
N PHE A 8 -38.73 -16.60 15.39
CA PHE A 8 -38.14 -15.25 15.30
C PHE A 8 -36.68 -15.14 15.76
N ALA A 9 -36.19 -16.07 16.60
CA ALA A 9 -34.81 -16.04 17.09
C ALA A 9 -33.77 -16.65 16.11
N LEU A 10 -34.21 -17.46 15.14
CA LEU A 10 -33.31 -18.10 14.18
C LEU A 10 -32.98 -17.20 12.98
N ILE A 11 -33.89 -16.28 12.61
CA ILE A 11 -33.69 -15.35 11.48
C ILE A 11 -32.69 -14.24 11.84
N LEU A 12 -32.64 -13.82 13.11
CA LEU A 12 -31.65 -12.85 13.60
C LEU A 12 -30.22 -13.42 13.74
N LEU A 13 -30.09 -14.75 13.88
CA LEU A 13 -28.79 -15.42 14.00
C LEU A 13 -28.11 -15.68 12.64
N VAL A 14 -28.87 -15.68 11.54
CA VAL A 14 -28.34 -15.86 10.18
C VAL A 14 -27.87 -14.53 9.57
N PHE A 15 -28.41 -13.40 10.04
CA PHE A 15 -27.99 -12.07 9.56
C PHE A 15 -26.65 -11.59 10.13
N THR A 16 -26.15 -12.19 11.22
CA THR A 16 -24.90 -11.77 11.87
C THR A 16 -23.63 -12.39 11.27
N VAL A 17 -23.74 -13.28 10.28
CA VAL A 17 -22.57 -13.92 9.63
C VAL A 17 -22.66 -13.87 8.10
N LEU A 18 -23.23 -12.79 7.56
CA LEU A 18 -22.73 -12.22 6.30
C LEU A 18 -21.72 -11.15 6.69
N VAL A 19 -20.63 -11.58 7.34
CA VAL A 19 -19.42 -10.76 7.42
C VAL A 19 -18.92 -10.70 5.99
N TRP A 20 -19.29 -9.63 5.28
CA TRP A 20 -18.50 -9.24 4.11
C TRP A 20 -17.05 -9.19 4.61
N PRO A 21 -16.11 -9.94 3.99
CA PRO A 21 -14.72 -9.87 4.40
C PRO A 21 -14.33 -8.40 4.36
N GLU A 22 -13.91 -7.89 5.52
CA GLU A 22 -13.44 -6.51 5.63
C GLU A 22 -12.37 -6.29 4.56
N GLU A 23 -12.53 -5.25 3.74
CA GLU A 23 -11.54 -4.97 2.72
C GLU A 23 -10.18 -4.79 3.39
N LYS A 24 -9.18 -5.52 2.88
CA LYS A 24 -7.83 -5.46 3.43
C LYS A 24 -7.34 -4.02 3.45
N ASN A 25 -6.93 -3.55 4.62
CA ASN A 25 -6.37 -2.22 4.79
C ASN A 25 -4.90 -2.19 4.37
N PHE A 26 -4.60 -1.40 3.32
CA PHE A 26 -3.25 -1.26 2.76
C PHE A 26 -2.46 -0.07 3.32
N SER A 27 -2.99 0.67 4.29
CA SER A 27 -2.29 1.82 4.88
C SER A 27 -0.94 1.43 5.50
N VAL A 28 0.06 2.29 5.30
CA VAL A 28 1.40 2.09 5.84
C VAL A 28 1.40 2.06 7.36
N GLU A 29 0.52 2.82 8.03
CA GLU A 29 0.36 2.77 9.47
C GLU A 29 -0.07 1.39 9.96
N THR A 30 -1.02 0.76 9.24
CA THR A 30 -1.47 -0.60 9.58
C THR A 30 -0.36 -1.61 9.33
N ALA A 31 0.40 -1.46 8.23
CA ALA A 31 1.54 -2.31 7.94
C ALA A 31 2.63 -2.20 9.03
N ILE A 32 3.00 -0.99 9.46
CA ILE A 32 3.96 -0.75 10.55
C ILE A 32 3.46 -1.36 11.86
N ALA A 33 2.18 -1.15 12.21
CA ALA A 33 1.61 -1.71 13.44
C ALA A 33 1.61 -3.24 13.43
N ARG A 34 1.29 -3.86 12.28
CA ARG A 34 1.34 -5.32 12.11
C ARG A 34 2.76 -5.86 12.22
N LEU A 35 3.74 -5.19 11.60
CA LEU A 35 5.14 -5.60 11.66
C LEU A 35 5.71 -5.51 13.08
N THR A 36 5.42 -4.41 13.78
CA THR A 36 5.99 -4.12 15.10
C THR A 36 5.22 -4.78 16.26
N ALA A 37 4.03 -5.33 16.01
CA ALA A 37 3.31 -6.15 17.00
C ALA A 37 4.06 -7.43 17.37
N SER A 38 4.95 -7.91 16.50
CA SER A 38 5.90 -8.99 16.78
C SER A 38 7.32 -8.47 16.94
N SER A 39 8.10 -9.07 17.84
CA SER A 39 9.53 -8.80 17.92
C SER A 39 10.24 -9.26 16.64
N ALA A 40 11.17 -8.45 16.16
CA ALA A 40 11.97 -8.77 14.98
C ALA A 40 12.73 -10.09 15.17
N ARG A 41 12.73 -10.93 14.12
CA ARG A 41 13.53 -12.15 14.05
C ARG A 41 14.77 -11.89 13.20
N TYR A 42 15.88 -12.55 13.54
CA TYR A 42 17.12 -12.47 12.77
C TYR A 42 17.37 -13.79 12.03
N PRO A 43 17.78 -13.76 10.75
CA PRO A 43 17.98 -12.57 9.92
C PRO A 43 16.64 -11.87 9.59
N ILE A 44 16.68 -10.53 9.50
CA ILE A 44 15.56 -9.76 8.94
C ILE A 44 15.51 -10.09 7.44
N SER A 45 14.34 -10.44 6.95
CA SER A 45 14.10 -10.88 5.58
C SER A 45 12.99 -10.05 4.95
N PHE A 46 13.22 -9.54 3.74
CA PHE A 46 12.23 -8.77 3.01
C PHE A 46 12.39 -8.97 1.52
N VAL A 47 11.32 -8.68 0.78
CA VAL A 47 11.31 -8.72 -0.70
C VAL A 47 11.13 -7.29 -1.21
N ILE A 48 11.89 -6.93 -2.25
CA ILE A 48 11.79 -5.64 -2.94
C ILE A 48 11.41 -5.90 -4.40
N PHE A 49 10.43 -5.15 -4.89
CA PHE A 49 10.05 -5.05 -6.30
C PHE A 49 9.68 -3.60 -6.62
N SER A 50 9.45 -3.33 -7.90
CA SER A 50 9.13 -2.01 -8.44
C SER A 50 8.45 -2.17 -9.79
N ASP A 51 7.87 -1.09 -10.31
CA ASP A 51 7.42 -0.98 -11.71
C ASP A 51 6.43 -2.10 -12.10
N ASN A 52 5.44 -2.35 -11.23
CA ASN A 52 4.37 -3.30 -11.52
C ASN A 52 3.51 -2.83 -12.69
N HIS A 53 3.27 -1.53 -12.82
CA HIS A 53 2.42 -0.96 -13.87
C HIS A 53 1.10 -1.75 -14.03
N CYS A 54 0.21 -1.63 -13.03
CA CYS A 54 -1.00 -2.43 -12.93
C CYS A 54 -1.72 -2.59 -14.28
N PHE A 55 -2.12 -3.83 -14.57
CA PHE A 55 -2.59 -4.40 -15.83
C PHE A 55 -1.49 -4.86 -16.80
N SER A 56 -0.44 -4.07 -17.01
CA SER A 56 0.59 -4.42 -18.00
C SER A 56 1.65 -5.36 -17.42
N GLY A 57 1.98 -5.25 -16.13
CA GLY A 57 2.94 -6.11 -15.44
C GLY A 57 2.35 -7.18 -14.52
N ASP A 58 1.02 -7.30 -14.42
CA ASP A 58 0.33 -8.12 -13.41
C ASP A 58 0.77 -9.59 -13.38
N GLU A 59 0.96 -10.22 -14.54
CA GLU A 59 1.36 -11.64 -14.61
C GLU A 59 2.75 -11.87 -14.03
N ILE A 60 3.72 -11.03 -14.41
CA ILE A 60 5.10 -11.10 -13.93
C ILE A 60 5.12 -10.77 -12.43
N PHE A 61 4.39 -9.74 -12.01
CA PHE A 61 4.30 -9.37 -10.62
C PHE A 61 3.71 -10.48 -9.76
N ALA A 62 2.65 -11.14 -10.22
CA ALA A 62 2.03 -12.26 -9.50
C ALA A 62 3.02 -13.42 -9.31
N GLU A 63 3.78 -13.78 -10.34
CA GLU A 63 4.80 -14.83 -10.26
C GLU A 63 5.91 -14.46 -9.27
N LEU A 64 6.48 -13.26 -9.39
CA LEU A 64 7.54 -12.78 -8.48
C LEU A 64 7.05 -12.62 -7.03
N ARG A 65 5.80 -12.18 -6.86
CA ARG A 65 5.13 -12.09 -5.56
C ARG A 65 5.04 -13.46 -4.92
N ASP A 66 4.57 -14.47 -5.64
CA ASP A 66 4.39 -15.83 -5.12
C ASP A 66 5.75 -16.47 -4.77
N ASP A 67 6.76 -16.29 -5.62
CA ASP A 67 8.13 -16.70 -5.35
C ASP A 67 8.71 -16.00 -4.11
N GLY A 68 8.46 -14.70 -3.96
CA GLY A 68 8.86 -13.91 -2.80
C GLY A 68 8.16 -14.39 -1.52
N LEU A 69 6.85 -14.60 -1.56
CA LEU A 69 6.05 -15.10 -0.43
C LEU A 69 6.47 -16.51 -0.01
N ALA A 70 6.88 -17.37 -0.96
CA ALA A 70 7.38 -18.70 -0.66
C ALA A 70 8.66 -18.69 0.21
N LYS A 71 9.42 -17.58 0.21
CA LYS A 71 10.56 -17.38 1.12
C LYS A 71 10.17 -16.97 2.54
N LYS A 72 8.89 -16.70 2.79
CA LYS A 72 8.34 -16.27 4.08
C LYS A 72 9.06 -15.04 4.67
N PRO A 73 9.15 -13.92 3.93
CA PRO A 73 9.79 -12.73 4.43
C PRO A 73 9.01 -12.10 5.57
N ASP A 74 9.66 -11.24 6.35
CA ASP A 74 9.02 -10.43 7.38
C ASP A 74 8.08 -9.39 6.78
N PHE A 75 8.43 -8.82 5.61
CA PHE A 75 7.63 -7.82 4.91
C PHE A 75 8.03 -7.65 3.42
N PHE A 76 7.23 -6.89 2.69
CA PHE A 76 7.37 -6.55 1.28
C PHE A 76 7.58 -5.04 1.11
N ILE A 77 8.41 -4.64 0.14
CA ILE A 77 8.64 -3.25 -0.26
C ILE A 77 8.36 -3.09 -1.77
N HIS A 78 7.61 -2.05 -2.14
CA HIS A 78 7.42 -1.63 -3.54
C HIS A 78 8.05 -0.24 -3.76
N LEU A 79 8.92 -0.08 -4.76
CA LEU A 79 9.65 1.18 -5.00
C LEU A 79 8.95 2.17 -5.95
N GLY A 80 7.62 2.10 -6.08
CA GLY A 80 6.84 2.96 -6.98
C GLY A 80 6.46 2.35 -8.31
N ASP A 81 5.70 3.11 -9.09
CA ASP A 81 5.08 2.73 -10.37
C ASP A 81 4.23 1.46 -10.22
N LEU A 82 3.32 1.53 -9.24
CA LEU A 82 2.33 0.49 -8.95
C LEU A 82 1.28 0.40 -10.07
N THR A 83 0.98 1.53 -10.68
CA THR A 83 -0.02 1.75 -11.74
C THR A 83 0.63 2.39 -12.95
N ASP A 84 -0.02 2.31 -14.12
CA ASP A 84 0.48 2.94 -15.36
C ASP A 84 0.17 4.45 -15.41
N ASN A 85 -0.96 4.90 -14.87
CA ASN A 85 -1.39 6.31 -14.94
C ASN A 85 -1.98 6.84 -13.62
N GLY A 86 -2.05 6.03 -12.56
CA GLY A 86 -2.75 6.39 -11.32
C GLY A 86 -4.27 6.48 -11.48
N ALA A 87 -4.82 5.80 -12.50
CA ALA A 87 -6.24 5.80 -12.81
C ALA A 87 -7.02 4.91 -11.83
N GLU A 88 -8.32 5.20 -11.66
CA GLU A 88 -9.17 4.45 -10.72
C GLU A 88 -9.24 2.94 -10.99
N PRO A 89 -9.41 2.48 -12.25
CA PRO A 89 -9.43 1.04 -12.53
C PRO A 89 -8.11 0.36 -12.16
N GLU A 90 -6.97 1.03 -12.35
CA GLU A 90 -5.64 0.50 -12.03
C GLU A 90 -5.50 0.32 -10.51
N TYR A 91 -5.95 1.28 -9.70
CA TYR A 91 -5.98 1.12 -8.24
C TYR A 91 -6.91 -0.02 -7.78
N ASP A 92 -8.04 -0.23 -8.46
CA ASP A 92 -8.92 -1.36 -8.16
C ASP A 92 -8.34 -2.72 -8.60
N GLY A 93 -7.57 -2.75 -9.69
CA GLY A 93 -6.77 -3.89 -10.10
C GLY A 93 -5.68 -4.20 -9.07
N LEU A 94 -4.92 -3.18 -8.68
CA LEU A 94 -3.85 -3.25 -7.70
C LEU A 94 -4.35 -3.79 -6.35
N LYS A 95 -5.52 -3.35 -5.86
CA LYS A 95 -6.14 -3.93 -4.64
C LYS A 95 -6.37 -5.43 -4.74
N LYS A 96 -6.66 -5.97 -5.92
CA LYS A 96 -6.84 -7.42 -6.13
C LYS A 96 -5.49 -8.12 -6.06
N LEU A 97 -4.47 -7.61 -6.75
CA LEU A 97 -3.12 -8.19 -6.75
C LEU A 97 -2.47 -8.18 -5.36
N LEU A 98 -2.60 -7.07 -4.63
CA LEU A 98 -2.01 -6.89 -3.31
C LEU A 98 -2.76 -7.66 -2.22
N ARG A 99 -3.98 -8.13 -2.49
CA ARG A 99 -4.78 -8.91 -1.53
C ARG A 99 -4.04 -10.13 -1.03
N ASP A 100 -3.32 -10.80 -1.92
CA ASP A 100 -2.63 -12.06 -1.65
C ASP A 100 -1.30 -11.87 -0.88
N ILE A 101 -0.82 -10.63 -0.72
CA ILE A 101 0.41 -10.34 0.05
C ILE A 101 0.11 -10.32 1.55
N GLU A 102 0.14 -11.47 2.21
CA GLU A 102 -0.31 -11.57 3.61
C GLU A 102 0.64 -10.89 4.62
N VAL A 103 1.88 -10.60 4.25
CA VAL A 103 2.86 -9.90 5.10
C VAL A 103 2.67 -8.37 5.02
N PRO A 104 3.22 -7.57 5.96
CA PRO A 104 3.26 -6.11 5.84
C PRO A 104 3.84 -5.66 4.49
N PHE A 105 3.22 -4.66 3.87
CA PHE A 105 3.56 -4.15 2.55
C PHE A 105 3.84 -2.65 2.62
N PHE A 106 5.00 -2.22 2.11
CA PHE A 106 5.49 -0.85 2.21
C PHE A 106 5.77 -0.26 0.81
N PRO A 107 4.85 0.54 0.26
CA PRO A 107 5.03 1.17 -1.04
C PRO A 107 5.63 2.58 -0.95
N VAL A 108 6.36 2.96 -1.98
CA VAL A 108 6.63 4.35 -2.35
C VAL A 108 5.76 4.70 -3.55
N VAL A 109 5.44 5.98 -3.74
CA VAL A 109 4.77 6.47 -4.94
C VAL A 109 5.78 6.66 -6.07
N GLY A 110 5.48 6.17 -7.26
CA GLY A 110 6.23 6.49 -8.48
C GLY A 110 5.59 7.63 -9.28
N ASN A 111 6.18 7.98 -10.42
CA ASN A 111 5.63 9.01 -11.30
C ASN A 111 4.39 8.54 -12.05
N HIS A 112 4.35 7.27 -12.48
CA HIS A 112 3.19 6.72 -13.17
C HIS A 112 1.95 6.67 -12.27
N ASP A 113 2.17 6.56 -10.96
CA ASP A 113 1.12 6.63 -9.94
C ASP A 113 0.46 8.01 -9.79
N LEU A 114 0.92 9.01 -10.54
CA LEU A 114 0.59 10.43 -10.37
C LEU A 114 0.14 11.13 -11.65
N TYR A 115 -0.18 10.40 -12.72
CA TYR A 115 -0.54 11.03 -13.99
C TYR A 115 -2.01 11.46 -14.11
N ALA A 116 -2.96 10.72 -13.54
CA ALA A 116 -4.37 11.12 -13.55
C ALA A 116 -4.67 12.24 -12.53
N ASP A 117 -5.64 13.11 -12.81
CA ASP A 117 -5.99 14.30 -12.01
C ASP A 117 -6.11 14.04 -10.50
N ASP A 118 -6.76 12.94 -10.15
CA ASP A 118 -7.07 12.57 -8.78
C ASP A 118 -6.12 11.50 -8.21
N ALA A 119 -5.04 11.19 -8.94
CA ALA A 119 -4.08 10.15 -8.59
C ALA A 119 -3.39 10.38 -7.24
N PRO A 120 -2.93 11.60 -6.85
CA PRO A 120 -2.35 11.80 -5.53
C PRO A 120 -3.32 11.47 -4.39
N ARG A 121 -4.61 11.83 -4.56
CA ARG A 121 -5.65 11.52 -3.59
C ARG A 121 -5.93 10.02 -3.53
N ARG A 122 -5.90 9.30 -4.66
CA ARG A 122 -6.07 7.85 -4.70
C ARG A 122 -4.94 7.12 -3.99
N TYR A 123 -3.69 7.48 -4.29
CA TYR A 123 -2.52 6.95 -3.58
C TYR A 123 -2.64 7.16 -2.07
N GLN A 124 -2.89 8.41 -1.66
CA GLN A 124 -2.97 8.78 -0.25
C GLN A 124 -4.15 8.09 0.46
N LYS A 125 -5.29 7.90 -0.22
CA LYS A 125 -6.44 7.17 0.33
C LYS A 125 -6.12 5.69 0.55
N MET A 126 -5.33 5.08 -0.33
CA MET A 126 -4.99 3.66 -0.24
C MET A 126 -3.86 3.38 0.76
N PHE A 127 -2.78 4.16 0.70
CA PHE A 127 -1.55 3.87 1.44
C PHE A 127 -1.27 4.83 2.59
N GLY A 128 -1.89 6.01 2.63
CA GLY A 128 -1.68 6.99 3.70
C GLY A 128 -0.45 7.86 3.45
N LYS A 129 0.56 7.80 4.33
CA LYS A 129 1.71 8.71 4.30
C LYS A 129 2.57 8.60 3.03
N TRP A 130 3.05 9.75 2.57
CA TRP A 130 4.01 9.89 1.47
C TRP A 130 5.45 9.59 1.86
N ASN A 131 5.84 10.07 3.04
CA ASN A 131 7.16 9.89 3.63
C ASN A 131 6.95 9.25 4.99
N TYR A 132 7.64 8.16 5.26
CA TYR A 132 7.52 7.42 6.51
C TYR A 132 8.78 6.62 6.79
N TYR A 133 8.90 6.16 8.03
CA TYR A 133 9.96 5.26 8.42
C TYR A 133 9.43 4.30 9.48
N PHE A 134 10.14 3.21 9.68
CA PHE A 134 9.96 2.34 10.82
C PHE A 134 11.27 1.68 11.21
N ASP A 135 11.36 1.31 12.48
CA ASP A 135 12.45 0.52 13.01
C ASP A 135 11.99 -0.94 13.14
N TYR A 136 12.83 -1.87 12.71
CA TYR A 136 12.59 -3.30 12.87
C TYR A 136 13.91 -3.98 13.26
N GLY A 137 13.97 -4.43 14.52
CA GLY A 137 15.24 -4.88 15.11
C GLY A 137 16.28 -3.76 15.13
N PRO A 138 17.54 -4.01 14.71
CA PRO A 138 18.58 -2.98 14.66
C PRO A 138 18.55 -2.12 13.38
N ALA A 139 17.59 -2.34 12.48
CA ALA A 139 17.52 -1.66 11.18
C ALA A 139 16.41 -0.61 11.16
N ARG A 140 16.73 0.55 10.58
CA ARG A 140 15.76 1.62 10.25
C ARG A 140 15.51 1.62 8.74
N PHE A 141 14.23 1.58 8.35
CA PHE A 141 13.80 1.67 6.96
C PHE A 141 13.12 3.02 6.73
N ILE A 142 13.58 3.78 5.74
CA ILE A 142 13.13 5.15 5.44
C ILE A 142 12.60 5.19 4.01
N PHE A 143 11.39 5.67 3.84
CA PHE A 143 10.66 5.74 2.57
C PHE A 143 10.40 7.20 2.24
N LEU A 144 10.87 7.62 1.06
CA LEU A 144 10.81 9.00 0.62
C LEU A 144 10.06 9.09 -0.70
N ARG A 145 9.09 10.00 -0.76
CA ARG A 145 8.47 10.43 -2.00
C ARG A 145 9.45 11.29 -2.79
N THR A 146 9.66 10.94 -4.06
CA THR A 146 10.49 11.70 -5.00
C THR A 146 9.68 12.32 -6.14
N ALA A 147 8.50 11.79 -6.46
CA ALA A 147 7.67 12.23 -7.58
C ALA A 147 6.52 13.17 -7.17
N TYR A 148 6.33 14.28 -7.88
CA TYR A 148 5.34 15.31 -7.58
C TYR A 148 4.48 15.67 -8.80
N GLN A 149 3.17 15.38 -8.72
CA GLN A 149 2.22 15.87 -9.71
C GLN A 149 2.14 17.39 -9.67
N LEU A 150 2.29 18.04 -10.83
CA LEU A 150 2.11 19.48 -10.98
C LEU A 150 0.65 19.82 -11.30
N GLU A 151 0.06 20.79 -10.60
CA GLU A 151 -1.25 21.33 -10.95
C GLU A 151 -1.17 22.07 -12.30
N ASN A 152 -1.60 21.43 -13.39
CA ASN A 152 -1.68 22.08 -14.71
C ASN A 152 -3.10 22.59 -14.98
N LYS A 153 -3.41 23.81 -14.52
CA LYS A 153 -4.72 24.46 -14.70
C LYS A 153 -5.07 24.81 -16.16
N PHE A 154 -4.15 24.60 -17.11
CA PHE A 154 -4.27 25.09 -18.50
C PHE A 154 -4.28 24.01 -19.57
N LEU A 155 -4.03 22.75 -19.22
CA LEU A 155 -3.99 21.64 -20.16
C LEU A 155 -5.12 20.69 -19.80
N GLY A 156 -6.20 20.70 -20.56
CA GLY A 156 -7.27 19.71 -20.47
C GLY A 156 -6.81 18.35 -20.99
N SER A 157 -5.75 17.79 -20.41
CA SER A 157 -5.20 16.48 -20.76
C SER A 157 -5.22 15.56 -19.55
N ASP A 158 -5.69 14.34 -19.76
CA ASP A 158 -5.75 13.23 -18.81
C ASP A 158 -4.36 12.74 -18.31
N ASN A 159 -3.31 13.56 -18.47
CA ASN A 159 -1.93 13.22 -18.17
C ASN A 159 -1.20 14.45 -17.57
N HIS A 160 -1.15 14.51 -16.24
CA HIS A 160 -0.44 15.53 -15.49
C HIS A 160 1.08 15.40 -15.66
N GLN A 161 1.79 16.52 -15.60
CA GLN A 161 3.25 16.51 -15.53
C GLN A 161 3.71 16.16 -14.11
N VAL A 162 4.82 15.43 -14.02
CA VAL A 162 5.43 15.04 -12.75
C VAL A 162 6.85 15.55 -12.68
N GLU A 163 7.22 16.17 -11.57
CA GLU A 163 8.58 16.60 -11.24
C GLU A 163 9.23 15.67 -10.21
N TYR A 164 10.57 15.65 -10.20
CA TYR A 164 11.37 14.84 -9.29
C TYR A 164 12.25 15.72 -8.42
N TYR A 165 12.03 15.68 -7.11
CA TYR A 165 12.87 16.38 -6.15
C TYR A 165 12.68 15.84 -4.74
N LEU A 166 13.61 16.18 -3.85
CA LEU A 166 13.37 16.18 -2.40
C LEU A 166 13.22 17.63 -1.98
N SER A 167 12.10 17.94 -1.32
CA SER A 167 11.90 19.30 -0.79
C SER A 167 12.86 19.56 0.37
N ASP A 168 13.20 20.83 0.61
CA ASP A 168 14.00 21.24 1.77
C ASP A 168 13.42 20.67 3.07
N SER A 169 12.08 20.68 3.20
CA SER A 169 11.39 20.10 4.37
C SER A 169 11.62 18.60 4.55
N GLN A 170 11.72 17.83 3.46
CA GLN A 170 12.04 16.40 3.52
C GLN A 170 13.50 16.19 3.91
N ILE A 171 14.41 16.99 3.34
CA ILE A 171 15.84 16.91 3.65
C ILE A 171 16.08 17.24 5.12
N GLU A 172 15.54 18.35 5.63
CA GLU A 172 15.64 18.73 7.04
C GLU A 172 15.05 17.66 7.97
N HIS A 173 13.93 17.05 7.57
CA HIS A 173 13.33 15.96 8.36
C HIS A 173 14.25 14.73 8.38
N LEU A 174 14.83 14.37 7.23
CA LEU A 174 15.75 13.24 7.10
C LEU A 174 17.02 13.46 7.94
N GLU A 175 17.62 14.65 7.89
CA GLU A 175 18.79 15.00 8.70
C GLU A 175 18.50 14.85 10.20
N LYS A 176 17.35 15.36 10.67
CA LYS A 176 16.92 15.20 12.07
C LYS A 176 16.70 13.73 12.43
N LEU A 177 16.10 12.95 11.53
CA LEU A 177 15.86 11.52 11.73
C LEU A 177 17.16 10.71 11.83
N LEU A 178 18.16 11.05 11.03
CA LEU A 178 19.46 10.38 11.00
C LEU A 178 20.38 10.81 12.15
N ALA A 179 20.30 12.06 12.59
CA ALA A 179 21.09 12.56 13.73
C ALA A 179 20.65 11.96 15.07
N GLY A 180 19.41 11.46 15.16
CA GLY A 180 18.87 10.79 16.34
C GLY A 180 18.89 9.26 16.30
N ALA A 181 19.55 8.67 15.29
CA ALA A 181 19.67 7.21 15.09
C ALA A 181 20.95 6.65 15.72
#